data_AF-A0A4U0ZPB7-F1
#
_entry.id   AF-A0A4U0ZPB7-F1
#
_cell.length_a   1.000
_cell.length_b   1.000
_cell.length_c   1.000
_cell.angle_alpha   90.00
_cell.angle_beta   90.00
_cell.angle_gamma   90.00
#
_symmetry.space_group_name_H-M   'P 1'
#
loop_
_entity.id
_entity.type
_entity.pdbx_description
1 polymer ?
#
loop_
_entity_poly.entity_id
_entity_poly.type
_entity_poly.pdbx_seq_one_letter_code
_entity_poly.pdbx_strand_id
1 'polypeptide(L)'
;MKLQEKLTAMKQESMASKPPEVVELLMAETKKLILSGIADKAIKVGATLPEFILSDEQGNAFNSKDILGKGPLALSFYRGIW
;
A
#
# COMPACT_ATOMS: atom_id res chain seq x y z
N MET A 1 5.67 25.63 5.16
CA MET A 1 6.30 24.34 4.74
C MET A 1 5.33 23.57 3.87
N LYS A 2 5.80 23.06 2.73
CA LYS A 2 5.02 22.19 1.84
C LYS A 2 4.95 20.78 2.43
N LEU A 3 3.90 20.01 2.10
CA LEU A 3 3.73 18.63 2.56
C LEU A 3 4.98 17.76 2.28
N GLN A 4 5.56 17.92 1.09
CA GLN A 4 6.76 17.19 0.69
C GLN A 4 7.97 17.43 1.61
N GLU A 5 8.17 18.67 2.06
CA GLU A 5 9.27 19.03 2.97
C GLU A 5 9.08 18.35 4.32
N LYS A 6 7.83 18.37 4.84
CA LYS A 6 7.48 17.71 6.10
C LYS A 6 7.68 16.20 6.05
N LEU A 7 7.25 15.55 4.96
CA LEU A 7 7.42 14.11 4.77
C LEU A 7 8.90 13.72 4.65
N THR A 8 9.69 14.55 3.99
CA THR A 8 11.14 14.31 3.85
C THR A 8 11.85 14.41 5.20
N ALA A 9 11.53 15.43 6.01
CA ALA A 9 12.08 15.58 7.36
C ALA A 9 11.69 14.41 8.27
N MET A 10 10.41 14.01 8.29
CA MET A 10 9.95 12.86 9.08
C MET A 10 10.67 11.57 8.69
N LYS A 11 10.93 11.36 7.40
CA LYS A 11 11.70 10.19 6.93
C LYS A 11 13.14 10.22 7.44
N GLN A 12 13.80 11.37 7.37
CA GLN A 12 15.18 11.54 7.84
C GLN A 12 15.29 11.28 9.34
N GLU A 13 14.39 11.85 10.13
CA GLU A 13 14.34 11.64 11.59
C GLU A 13 14.09 10.18 11.96
N SER A 14 13.18 9.51 11.26
CA SER A 14 12.89 8.08 11.47
C SER A 14 14.10 7.18 11.13
N MET A 15 14.91 7.55 10.14
CA MET A 15 16.13 6.80 9.80
C MET A 15 17.25 7.08 10.80
N ALA A 16 17.41 8.32 11.25
CA ALA A 16 18.45 8.71 12.21
C ALA A 16 18.24 8.13 13.61
N SER A 17 16.98 7.86 13.99
CA SER A 17 16.63 7.28 15.30
C SER A 17 16.77 5.76 15.37
N LYS A 18 17.04 5.07 14.25
CA LYS A 18 17.15 3.61 14.19
C LYS A 18 18.61 3.15 14.24
N PRO A 19 18.90 1.96 14.81
CA PRO A 19 20.23 1.37 14.73
C PRO A 19 20.69 1.19 13.26
N PRO A 20 21.98 1.40 12.95
CA PRO A 20 22.50 1.31 11.58
C PRO A 20 22.18 -0.02 10.89
N GLU A 21 22.34 -1.15 11.59
CA GLU A 21 22.05 -2.49 11.06
C GLU A 21 20.59 -2.66 10.64
N VAL A 22 19.66 -2.06 11.40
CA VAL A 22 18.22 -2.09 11.08
C VAL A 22 17.96 -1.25 9.83
N VAL A 23 18.60 -0.09 9.70
CA VAL A 23 18.46 0.78 8.52
C VAL A 23 19.00 0.09 7.28
N GLU A 24 20.18 -0.55 7.37
CA GLU A 24 20.78 -1.30 6.26
C GLU A 24 19.88 -2.45 5.80
N LEU A 25 19.34 -3.24 6.72
CA LEU A 25 18.40 -4.32 6.40
C LEU A 25 17.14 -3.78 5.70
N LEU A 26 16.56 -2.70 6.22
CA LEU A 26 15.36 -2.07 5.66
C LEU A 26 15.62 -1.56 4.24
N MET A 27 16.78 -0.95 4.00
CA MET A 27 17.18 -0.49 2.67
C MET A 27 17.42 -1.65 1.70
N ALA A 28 18.06 -2.73 2.15
CA ALA A 28 18.31 -3.92 1.34
C ALA A 28 17.00 -4.60 0.90
N GLU A 29 16.06 -4.83 1.84
CA GLU A 29 14.76 -5.44 1.52
C GLU A 29 13.91 -4.51 0.65
N THR A 30 13.95 -3.20 0.89
CA THR A 30 13.28 -2.22 0.01
C THR A 30 13.84 -2.28 -1.40
N LYS A 31 15.17 -2.35 -1.57
CA LYS A 31 15.81 -2.47 -2.88
C LYS A 31 15.40 -3.76 -3.58
N LYS A 32 15.32 -4.88 -2.86
CA LYS A 32 14.85 -6.16 -3.39
C LYS A 32 13.40 -6.08 -3.89
N LEU A 33 12.51 -5.43 -3.13
CA LEU A 33 11.13 -5.20 -3.55
C LEU A 33 11.05 -4.33 -4.81
N ILE A 34 11.84 -3.26 -4.91
CA ILE A 34 11.90 -2.43 -6.12
C ILE A 34 12.37 -3.26 -7.32
N LEU A 35 13.46 -4.01 -7.17
CA LEU A 35 14.02 -4.86 -8.24
C LEU A 35 13.07 -5.97 -8.67
N SER A 36 12.16 -6.42 -7.80
CA SER A 36 11.14 -7.40 -8.16
C SER A 36 10.11 -6.89 -9.18
N GLY A 37 10.04 -5.56 -9.41
CA GLY A 37 9.07 -4.95 -10.32
C GLY A 37 7.61 -5.07 -9.85
N ILE A 38 7.37 -5.36 -8.56
CA ILE A 38 6.00 -5.57 -8.05
C ILE A 38 5.10 -4.34 -8.25
N ALA A 39 5.67 -3.13 -8.15
CA ALA A 39 4.94 -1.88 -8.36
C ALA A 39 4.47 -1.70 -9.82
N ASP A 40 5.19 -2.28 -10.78
CA ASP A 40 4.83 -2.19 -12.20
C ASP A 40 3.57 -3.01 -12.50
N LYS A 41 3.32 -4.06 -11.70
CA LYS A 41 2.11 -4.90 -11.78
C LYS A 41 0.87 -4.28 -11.13
N ALA A 42 1.01 -3.14 -10.46
CA ALA A 42 -0.13 -2.46 -9.84
C ALA A 42 -1.13 -1.98 -10.91
N ILE A 43 -2.42 -2.09 -10.60
CA ILE A 43 -3.53 -1.63 -11.45
C ILE A 43 -3.36 -0.13 -11.70
N LYS A 44 -3.40 0.27 -12.96
CA LYS A 44 -3.21 1.67 -13.39
C LYS A 44 -4.56 2.36 -13.57
N VAL A 45 -4.55 3.69 -13.57
CA VAL A 45 -5.76 4.50 -13.86
C VAL A 45 -6.31 4.12 -15.23
N GLY A 46 -7.63 3.90 -15.30
CA GLY A 46 -8.32 3.47 -16.53
C GLY A 46 -8.31 1.96 -16.78
N ALA A 47 -7.52 1.19 -16.04
CA ALA A 47 -7.60 -0.27 -16.10
C ALA A 47 -8.85 -0.79 -15.39
N THR A 48 -9.44 -1.86 -15.93
CA THR A 48 -10.54 -2.58 -15.28
C THR A 48 -10.03 -3.24 -14.00
N LEU A 49 -10.73 -2.99 -12.89
CA LEU A 49 -10.47 -3.66 -11.62
C LEU A 49 -10.76 -5.17 -11.74
N PRO A 50 -9.80 -6.07 -11.44
CA PRO A 50 -10.06 -7.51 -11.42
C PRO A 50 -11.12 -7.86 -10.38
N GLU A 51 -11.96 -8.85 -10.71
CA GLU A 51 -12.94 -9.38 -9.76
C GLU A 51 -12.22 -9.99 -8.56
N PHE A 52 -12.69 -9.68 -7.36
CA PHE A 52 -12.23 -10.26 -6.11
C PHE A 52 -13.40 -10.72 -5.24
N ILE A 53 -13.09 -11.70 -4.38
CA ILE A 53 -13.95 -12.16 -3.29
C ILE A 53 -13.11 -12.07 -2.01
N LEU A 54 -13.56 -11.25 -1.06
CA LEU A 54 -12.89 -11.06 0.24
C LEU A 54 -13.88 -11.37 1.36
N SER A 55 -13.38 -11.88 2.49
CA SER A 55 -14.21 -12.02 3.69
C SER A 55 -14.28 -10.69 4.44
N ASP A 56 -15.47 -10.32 4.91
CA ASP A 56 -15.63 -9.24 5.89
C ASP A 56 -15.17 -9.70 7.29
N GLU A 57 -15.25 -8.80 8.27
CA GLU A 57 -14.85 -9.08 9.66
C GLU A 57 -15.69 -10.15 10.35
N GLN A 58 -16.87 -10.47 9.81
CA GLN A 58 -17.77 -11.51 10.30
C GLN A 58 -17.61 -12.83 9.52
N GLY A 59 -16.75 -12.86 8.50
CA GLY A 59 -16.49 -14.01 7.65
C GLY A 59 -17.43 -14.14 6.44
N ASN A 60 -18.33 -13.18 6.21
CA ASN A 60 -19.19 -13.21 5.03
C ASN A 60 -18.38 -12.90 3.78
N ALA A 61 -18.65 -13.63 2.70
CA ALA A 61 -18.01 -13.38 1.42
C ALA A 61 -18.57 -12.12 0.75
N PHE A 62 -17.67 -11.20 0.43
CA PHE A 62 -17.92 -9.97 -0.30
C PHE A 62 -17.40 -10.10 -1.73
N ASN A 63 -18.31 -10.20 -2.70
CA ASN A 63 -17.98 -10.29 -4.12
C ASN A 63 -18.05 -8.91 -4.78
N SER A 64 -16.91 -8.44 -5.30
CA SER A 64 -16.79 -7.17 -6.00
C SER A 64 -17.81 -6.97 -7.14
N LYS A 65 -18.15 -8.03 -7.88
CA LYS A 65 -19.07 -7.98 -9.02
C LYS A 65 -20.50 -7.66 -8.59
N ASP A 66 -20.97 -8.31 -7.53
CA ASP A 66 -22.32 -8.13 -7.00
C ASP A 66 -22.51 -6.72 -6.45
N ILE A 67 -21.44 -6.13 -5.91
CA ILE A 67 -21.46 -4.80 -5.32
C ILE A 67 -21.41 -3.73 -6.40
N LEU A 68 -20.55 -3.90 -7.42
CA LEU A 68 -20.54 -3.04 -8.60
C LEU A 68 -21.88 -3.04 -9.34
N GLY A 69 -22.61 -4.17 -9.31
CA GLY A 69 -23.98 -4.25 -9.85
C GLY A 69 -25.00 -3.40 -9.09
N LYS A 70 -24.73 -3.04 -7.83
CA LYS A 70 -25.61 -2.17 -7.00
C LYS A 70 -25.26 -0.69 -7.12
N GLY A 71 -24.06 -0.35 -7.59
CA GLY A 71 -23.62 1.03 -7.77
C GLY A 71 -22.09 1.17 -7.77
N PRO A 72 -21.59 2.42 -7.81
CA PRO A 72 -20.15 2.69 -7.77
C PRO A 72 -19.50 2.13 -6.50
N LEU A 73 -18.32 1.51 -6.67
CA LEU A 73 -17.52 0.96 -5.58
C LEU A 73 -16.31 1.87 -5.30
N ALA A 74 -16.14 2.26 -4.04
CA ALA A 74 -14.93 2.92 -3.55
C ALA A 74 -14.09 1.93 -2.72
N LEU A 75 -12.79 1.86 -2.99
CA LEU A 75 -11.84 1.03 -2.25
C LEU A 75 -10.85 1.89 -1.48
N SER A 76 -10.67 1.59 -0.20
CA SER A 76 -9.67 2.21 0.66
C SER A 76 -8.78 1.13 1.25
N PHE A 77 -7.47 1.26 1.06
CA PHE A 77 -6.49 0.35 1.64
C PHE A 77 -6.01 0.92 2.97
N TYR A 78 -6.43 0.30 4.07
CA TYR A 78 -5.96 0.63 5.40
C TYR A 78 -4.86 -0.34 5.83
N ARG A 79 -3.63 0.16 5.94
CA ARG A 79 -2.46 -0.64 6.34
C ARG A 79 -2.05 -0.46 7.81
N GLY A 80 -3.02 -0.15 8.68
CA GLY A 80 -2.79 0.06 10.12
C GLY A 80 -2.06 1.36 10.47
N ILE A 81 -1.69 1.46 11.75
CA ILE A 81 -0.89 2.57 12.31
C ILE A 81 0.58 2.17 12.14
N TRP A 82 1.36 3.00 11.45
CA TRP A 82 2.82 2.86 11.36
C TRP A 82 3.50 3.60 12.49
#